data_AF-A0A4Y2CTN6-F1
#
_entry.id   AF-A0A4Y2CTN6-F1
#
_cell.length_a   1.000
_cell.length_b   1.000
_cell.length_c   1.000
_cell.angle_alpha   90.00
_cell.angle_beta   90.00
_cell.angle_gamma   90.00
#
_symmetry.space_group_name_H-M   'P 1'
#
loop_
_entity.id
_entity.type
_entity.pdbx_description
1 polymer ?
#
loop_
_entity_poly.entity_id
_entity_poly.type
_entity_poly.pdbx_seq_one_letter_code
_entity_poly.pdbx_strand_id
1 'polypeptide(L)'
;MTQRLGTSITETARLVGCSRSAVVSIHAKWINDSDASSKRLVVGRPRFIKEKGRRRQSCSVKQNRRQAVAQLTAQYNAGPSASVSEHTIQRTLLDMRLCSRRPTRVLLLTKRHRHLRLQWAREHRDWTMDERKRVSWSDESRFLIHHIDGRTRVRRLPGEQLLPTCTAGHTQADGGGIML
;
A
#
# COMPACT_ATOMS: atom_id res chain seq x y z
N MET A 1 -39.78 16.73 16.84
CA MET A 1 -40.96 16.51 15.98
C MET A 1 -42.29 16.61 16.75
N THR A 2 -42.37 16.19 18.02
CA THR A 2 -43.59 16.23 18.85
C THR A 2 -44.08 17.65 19.20
N GLN A 3 -43.19 18.61 19.49
CA GLN A 3 -43.63 19.98 19.83
C GLN A 3 -44.06 20.83 18.62
N ARG A 4 -43.65 20.47 17.40
CA ARG A 4 -43.98 21.25 16.19
C ARG A 4 -45.38 20.96 15.63
N LEU A 5 -45.98 19.83 16.02
CA LEU A 5 -47.30 19.35 15.56
C LEU A 5 -48.30 19.15 16.72
N GLY A 6 -47.91 19.39 17.98
CA GLY A 6 -48.81 19.28 19.14
C GLY A 6 -49.28 17.87 19.49
N THR A 7 -48.71 16.82 18.89
CA THR A 7 -49.14 15.43 19.11
C THR A 7 -48.53 14.83 20.37
N SER A 8 -49.29 13.96 21.04
CA SER A 8 -48.81 13.26 22.24
C SER A 8 -47.70 12.24 21.89
N ILE A 9 -46.82 11.95 22.86
CA ILE A 9 -45.74 10.95 22.68
C ILE A 9 -46.32 9.58 22.32
N THR A 10 -47.46 9.21 22.92
CA THR A 10 -48.14 7.93 22.70
C THR A 10 -48.72 7.84 21.28
N GLU A 11 -49.28 8.94 20.78
CA GLU A 11 -49.82 9.03 19.43
C GLU A 11 -48.70 8.97 18.38
N THR A 12 -47.59 9.67 18.62
CA THR A 12 -46.39 9.58 17.78
C THR A 12 -45.83 8.16 17.75
N ALA A 13 -45.80 7.46 18.88
CA ALA A 13 -45.37 6.07 18.96
C ALA A 13 -46.27 5.12 18.15
N ARG A 14 -47.60 5.32 18.21
CA ARG A 14 -48.56 4.56 17.40
C ARG A 14 -48.41 4.84 15.91
N LEU A 15 -48.26 6.11 15.52
CA LEU A 15 -48.08 6.52 14.12
C LEU A 15 -46.80 5.96 13.51
N VAL A 16 -45.71 5.94 14.27
CA VAL A 16 -44.38 5.46 13.81
C VAL A 16 -44.21 3.95 14.03
N GLY A 17 -45.16 3.27 14.69
CA GLY A 17 -45.08 1.84 14.98
C GLY A 17 -43.91 1.45 15.90
N CYS A 18 -43.47 2.36 16.77
CA CYS A 18 -42.34 2.16 17.69
C CYS A 18 -42.80 2.15 19.14
N SER A 19 -41.98 1.60 20.05
CA SER A 19 -42.31 1.65 21.48
C SER A 19 -42.31 3.10 22.01
N ARG A 20 -43.17 3.40 22.98
CA ARG A 20 -43.20 4.71 23.66
C ARG A 20 -41.83 5.07 24.24
N SER A 21 -41.08 4.10 24.77
CA SER A 21 -39.72 4.30 25.31
C SER A 21 -38.69 4.65 24.24
N ALA A 22 -38.82 4.12 23.02
CA ALA A 22 -37.97 4.51 21.90
C ALA A 22 -38.22 5.97 21.50
N VAL A 23 -39.49 6.41 21.43
CA VAL A 23 -39.82 7.80 21.11
C VAL A 23 -39.32 8.77 22.19
N VAL A 24 -39.46 8.43 23.47
CA VAL A 24 -38.93 9.24 24.58
C VAL A 24 -37.40 9.32 24.52
N SER A 25 -36.70 8.21 24.30
CA SER A 25 -35.23 8.22 24.26
C SER A 25 -34.68 8.99 23.06
N ILE A 26 -35.31 8.88 21.88
CA ILE A 26 -34.96 9.67 20.70
C ILE A 26 -35.25 11.16 20.93
N HIS A 27 -36.39 11.50 21.54
CA HIS A 27 -36.74 12.89 21.85
C HIS A 27 -35.77 13.52 22.85
N ALA A 28 -35.40 12.81 23.92
CA ALA A 28 -34.41 13.26 24.88
C ALA A 28 -33.03 13.44 24.23
N LYS A 29 -32.61 12.49 23.39
CA LYS A 29 -31.35 12.59 22.64
C LYS A 29 -31.35 13.80 21.71
N TRP A 30 -32.46 14.06 21.01
CA TRP A 30 -32.59 15.20 20.11
C TRP A 30 -32.50 16.55 20.86
N ILE A 31 -33.08 16.66 22.06
CA ILE A 31 -32.99 17.86 22.90
C ILE A 31 -31.55 18.09 23.38
N ASN A 32 -30.87 17.02 23.81
CA ASN A 32 -29.55 17.13 24.43
C ASN A 32 -28.41 17.28 23.40
N ASP A 33 -28.45 16.51 22.32
CA ASP A 33 -27.34 16.40 21.36
C ASP A 33 -27.59 17.19 20.07
N SER A 34 -28.80 17.74 19.86
CA SER A 34 -29.28 18.28 18.57
C SER A 34 -29.12 17.32 17.39
N ASP A 35 -28.87 16.03 17.68
CA ASP A 35 -28.55 15.01 16.69
C ASP A 35 -29.67 13.96 16.64
N ALA A 36 -30.38 13.92 15.50
CA ALA A 36 -31.38 12.91 15.19
C ALA A 36 -30.75 11.59 14.70
N SER A 37 -29.42 11.50 14.58
CA SER A 37 -28.76 10.33 14.04
C SER A 37 -28.87 9.11 14.97
N SER A 38 -29.21 7.97 14.38
CA SER A 38 -29.23 6.66 15.06
C SER A 38 -27.83 6.07 15.29
N LYS A 39 -26.78 6.74 14.80
CA LYS A 39 -25.40 6.22 14.79
C LYS A 39 -24.76 6.42 16.16
N ARG A 40 -24.89 5.42 17.02
CA ARG A 40 -23.97 5.29 18.17
C ARG A 40 -22.55 5.10 17.62
N LEU A 41 -21.57 5.79 18.20
CA LEU A 41 -20.16 5.48 17.96
C LEU A 41 -19.86 4.12 18.60
N VAL A 42 -20.19 3.04 17.88
CA VAL A 42 -19.92 1.68 18.32
C VAL A 42 -18.41 1.47 18.19
N VAL A 43 -17.71 1.54 19.31
CA VAL A 43 -16.31 1.17 19.37
C VAL A 43 -16.25 -0.36 19.22
N GLY A 44 -15.72 -0.81 18.09
CA GLY A 44 -15.55 -2.24 17.83
C GLY A 44 -14.49 -2.88 18.73
N ARG A 45 -14.28 -4.19 18.56
CA ARG A 45 -13.25 -4.94 19.30
C ARG A 45 -11.87 -4.27 19.12
N PRO A 46 -11.10 -4.08 20.21
CA PRO A 46 -9.74 -3.57 20.11
C PRO A 46 -8.88 -4.39 19.14
N ARG A 47 -8.03 -3.71 18.38
CA ARG A 47 -7.12 -4.37 17.43
C ARG A 47 -6.11 -5.23 18.18
N PHE A 48 -5.81 -6.41 17.64
CA PHE A 48 -4.78 -7.30 18.18
C PHE A 48 -3.40 -6.64 18.20
N ILE A 49 -3.04 -5.97 17.10
CA ILE A 49 -1.76 -5.27 16.98
C ILE A 49 -1.89 -3.85 17.53
N LYS A 50 -1.30 -3.65 18.71
CA LYS A 50 -1.19 -2.34 19.37
C LYS A 50 -0.21 -1.42 18.64
N GLU A 51 -0.19 -0.15 19.05
CA GLU A 51 0.67 0.89 18.48
C GLU A 51 2.17 0.52 18.49
N LYS A 52 2.67 -0.09 19.57
CA LYS A 52 4.06 -0.60 19.63
C LYS A 52 4.36 -1.63 18.54
N GLY A 53 3.40 -2.52 18.24
CA GLY A 53 3.52 -3.52 17.18
C GLY A 53 3.51 -2.87 15.79
N ARG A 54 2.67 -1.85 15.58
CA ARG A 54 2.63 -1.04 14.35
C ARG A 54 3.96 -0.34 14.09
N ARG A 55 4.55 0.29 15.11
CA ARG A 55 5.87 0.93 15.01
C ARG A 55 6.97 -0.08 14.63
N ARG A 56 6.98 -1.25 15.28
CA ARG A 56 7.92 -2.33 14.95
C ARG A 56 7.79 -2.77 13.49
N GLN A 57 6.56 -3.02 13.01
CA GLN A 57 6.32 -3.39 11.61
C GLN A 57 6.78 -2.32 10.63
N SER A 58 6.48 -1.05 10.90
CA SER A 58 6.95 0.08 10.09
C SER A 58 8.49 0.12 10.05
N CYS A 59 9.17 -0.09 11.17
CA CYS A 59 10.63 -0.17 11.21
C CYS A 59 11.17 -1.35 10.39
N SER A 60 10.59 -2.55 10.53
CA SER A 60 11.01 -3.74 9.76
C SER A 60 10.90 -3.51 8.25
N VAL A 61 9.79 -2.94 7.78
CA VAL A 61 9.60 -2.59 6.37
C VAL A 61 10.63 -1.57 5.91
N LYS A 62 10.94 -0.56 6.74
CA LYS A 62 11.93 0.47 6.40
C LYS A 62 13.37 -0.05 6.35
N GLN A 63 13.72 -0.96 7.26
CA GLN A 63 15.04 -1.59 7.36
C GLN A 63 15.34 -2.46 6.14
N ASN A 64 14.35 -3.21 5.66
CA ASN A 64 14.49 -4.00 4.45
C ASN A 64 13.29 -3.82 3.52
N ARG A 65 13.43 -2.84 2.62
CA ARG A 65 12.42 -2.40 1.64
C ARG A 65 12.08 -3.44 0.55
N ARG A 66 12.72 -4.61 0.60
CA ARG A 66 12.58 -5.71 -0.37
C ARG A 66 11.88 -6.95 0.21
N GLN A 67 11.55 -6.96 1.50
CA GLN A 67 10.91 -8.11 2.12
C GLN A 67 9.48 -8.33 1.65
N ALA A 68 9.13 -9.60 1.45
CA ALA A 68 7.76 -10.05 1.24
C ALA A 68 6.99 -10.11 2.56
N VAL A 69 5.66 -10.12 2.49
CA VAL A 69 4.83 -10.14 3.71
C VAL A 69 5.00 -11.44 4.50
N ALA A 70 5.21 -12.57 3.83
CA ALA A 70 5.52 -13.84 4.51
C ALA A 70 6.77 -13.72 5.40
N GLN A 71 7.82 -13.05 4.91
CA GLN A 71 9.05 -12.81 5.68
C GLN A 71 8.82 -11.86 6.85
N LEU A 72 8.06 -10.78 6.63
CA LEU A 72 7.68 -9.84 7.69
C LEU A 72 6.84 -10.54 8.79
N THR A 73 5.99 -11.48 8.39
CA THR A 73 5.16 -12.26 9.31
C THR A 73 6.00 -13.22 10.13
N ALA A 74 6.92 -13.95 9.50
CA ALA A 74 7.87 -14.82 10.19
C ALA A 74 8.73 -14.04 11.21
N GLN A 75 9.25 -12.87 10.82
CA GLN A 75 10.02 -12.00 11.72
C GLN A 75 9.19 -11.46 12.88
N TYR A 76 7.93 -11.10 12.64
CA TYR A 76 7.04 -10.64 13.69
C TYR A 76 6.74 -11.75 14.70
N ASN A 77 6.51 -12.98 14.21
CA ASN A 77 6.19 -14.15 15.02
C ASN A 77 7.41 -14.77 15.73
N ALA A 78 8.64 -14.42 15.33
CA ALA A 78 9.85 -14.80 16.05
C ALA A 78 10.00 -14.08 17.41
N GLY A 79 9.20 -13.04 17.66
CA GLY A 79 9.17 -12.35 18.95
C GLY A 79 8.31 -13.08 20.00
N PRO A 80 8.37 -12.65 21.28
CA PRO A 80 7.61 -13.24 22.38
C PRO A 80 6.09 -12.94 22.32
N SER A 81 5.59 -12.43 21.18
CA SER A 81 4.19 -12.08 21.00
C SER A 81 3.41 -13.27 20.45
N ALA A 82 2.12 -13.33 20.76
CA ALA A 82 1.23 -14.31 20.15
C ALA A 82 1.28 -14.23 18.61
N SER A 83 1.26 -15.40 17.97
CA SER A 83 1.44 -15.55 16.54
C SER A 83 0.32 -14.83 15.77
N VAL A 84 0.72 -14.10 14.73
CA VAL A 84 -0.17 -13.32 13.88
C VAL A 84 -0.21 -13.94 12.50
N SER A 85 -1.41 -14.01 11.92
CA SER A 85 -1.59 -14.45 10.55
C SER A 85 -1.06 -13.44 9.54
N GLU A 86 -0.61 -13.92 8.39
CA GLU A 86 -0.12 -13.04 7.32
C GLU A 86 -1.17 -11.99 6.94
N HIS A 87 -2.44 -12.40 6.85
CA HIS A 87 -3.55 -11.50 6.52
C HIS A 87 -3.66 -10.32 7.50
N THR A 88 -3.45 -10.55 8.79
CA THR A 88 -3.52 -9.49 9.81
C THR A 88 -2.36 -8.49 9.65
N ILE A 89 -1.15 -8.96 9.33
CA ILE A 89 -0.02 -8.10 8.97
C ILE A 89 -0.35 -7.29 7.71
N GLN A 90 -0.90 -7.92 6.67
CA GLN A 90 -1.28 -7.24 5.44
C GLN A 90 -2.28 -6.10 5.68
N ARG A 91 -3.34 -6.34 6.45
CA ARG A 91 -4.34 -5.31 6.79
C ARG A 91 -3.73 -4.19 7.63
N THR A 92 -2.88 -4.54 8.60
CA THR A 92 -2.21 -3.55 9.45
C THR A 92 -1.27 -2.65 8.65
N LEU A 93 -0.51 -3.21 7.71
CA LEU A 93 0.36 -2.45 6.80
C LEU A 93 -0.47 -1.53 5.87
N LEU A 94 -1.60 -2.02 5.34
CA LEU A 94 -2.50 -1.20 4.53
C LEU A 94 -3.10 -0.02 5.31
N ASP A 95 -3.50 -0.22 6.56
CA ASP A 95 -3.95 0.85 7.45
C ASP A 95 -2.88 1.94 7.62
N MET A 96 -1.60 1.52 7.62
CA MET A 96 -0.44 2.43 7.69
C MET A 96 -0.03 2.99 6.31
N ARG A 97 -0.88 2.86 5.29
CA ARG A 97 -0.65 3.30 3.90
C ARG A 97 0.50 2.60 3.17
N LEU A 98 0.99 1.47 3.70
CA LEU A 98 1.99 0.63 3.04
C LEU A 98 1.32 -0.33 2.06
N CYS A 99 1.15 0.14 0.83
CA CYS A 99 0.47 -0.58 -0.23
C CYS A 99 1.34 -1.69 -0.83
N SER A 100 0.70 -2.73 -1.35
CA SER A 100 1.38 -3.76 -2.14
C SER A 100 1.86 -3.16 -3.46
N ARG A 101 3.16 -3.31 -3.77
CA ARG A 101 3.79 -2.81 -4.99
C ARG A 101 4.74 -3.87 -5.56
N ARG A 102 4.98 -3.80 -6.87
CA ARG A 102 6.06 -4.57 -7.52
C ARG A 102 7.39 -3.83 -7.30
N PRO A 103 8.47 -4.53 -6.91
CA PRO A 103 9.81 -3.93 -6.89
C PRO A 103 10.18 -3.40 -8.27
N THR A 104 10.75 -2.21 -8.33
CA THR A 104 11.29 -1.68 -9.59
C THR A 104 12.67 -2.27 -9.81
N ARG A 105 12.84 -2.94 -10.94
CA ARG A 105 14.13 -3.45 -11.40
C ARG A 105 14.84 -2.33 -12.13
N VAL A 106 16.07 -2.06 -11.72
CA VAL A 106 16.94 -1.08 -12.39
C VAL A 106 18.28 -1.73 -12.68
N LEU A 107 18.89 -1.33 -13.80
CA LEU A 107 20.26 -1.73 -14.11
C LEU A 107 21.19 -1.11 -13.08
N LEU A 108 22.06 -1.94 -12.48
CA LEU A 108 23.08 -1.45 -11.56
C LEU A 108 24.19 -0.77 -12.35
N LEU A 109 24.07 0.55 -12.52
CA LEU A 109 25.11 1.35 -13.14
C LEU A 109 26.16 1.77 -12.10
N THR A 110 27.41 1.43 -12.37
CA THR A 110 28.58 1.96 -11.65
C THR A 110 28.70 3.47 -11.87
N LYS A 111 29.45 4.18 -11.01
CA LYS A 111 29.70 5.62 -11.17
C LYS A 111 30.29 5.94 -12.55
N ARG A 112 31.24 5.11 -13.00
CA ARG A 112 31.86 5.23 -14.34
C ARG A 112 30.82 5.08 -15.45
N HIS A 113 29.95 4.06 -15.39
CA HIS A 113 28.91 3.87 -16.42
C HIS A 113 27.96 5.06 -16.49
N ARG A 114 27.57 5.63 -15.33
CA ARG A 114 26.70 6.82 -15.30
C ARG A 114 27.37 8.02 -15.95
N HIS A 115 28.66 8.23 -15.66
CA HIS A 115 29.43 9.33 -16.24
C HIS A 115 29.53 9.20 -17.77
N LEU A 116 29.96 8.04 -18.28
CA LEU A 116 30.10 7.80 -19.72
C LEU A 116 28.76 7.93 -20.46
N ARG A 117 27.67 7.38 -19.89
CA ARG A 117 26.33 7.51 -20.49
C ARG A 117 25.85 8.97 -20.52
N LEU A 118 26.12 9.73 -19.45
CA LEU A 118 25.75 11.14 -19.39
C LEU A 118 26.59 11.97 -20.37
N GLN A 119 27.88 11.70 -20.47
CA GLN A 119 28.77 12.35 -21.43
C GLN A 119 28.30 12.10 -22.86
N TRP A 120 28.08 10.83 -23.21
CA TRP A 120 27.55 10.44 -24.53
C TRP A 120 26.24 11.17 -24.85
N ALA A 121 25.28 11.17 -23.91
CA ALA A 121 24.01 11.88 -24.10
C ALA A 121 24.14 13.40 -24.23
N ARG A 122 25.19 14.01 -23.68
CA ARG A 122 25.47 15.44 -23.83
C ARG A 122 26.11 15.76 -25.17
N GLU A 123 27.12 14.98 -25.56
CA GLU A 123 27.81 15.13 -26.85
C GLU A 123 26.85 14.94 -28.03
N HIS A 124 25.85 14.08 -27.85
CA HIS A 124 24.90 13.69 -28.91
C HIS A 124 23.52 14.33 -28.73
N ARG A 125 23.41 15.35 -27.87
CA ARG A 125 22.13 16.03 -27.56
C ARG A 125 21.54 16.71 -28.80
N ASP A 126 22.39 17.42 -29.53
CA ASP A 126 22.00 18.30 -30.65
C ASP A 126 22.20 17.62 -32.00
N TRP A 127 22.28 16.29 -32.02
CA TRP A 127 22.43 15.51 -33.25
C TRP A 127 21.32 15.78 -34.25
N THR A 128 21.74 16.08 -35.47
CA THR A 128 20.87 16.27 -36.64
C THR A 128 20.33 14.93 -37.14
N MET A 129 19.25 14.97 -37.94
CA MET A 129 18.64 13.76 -38.47
C MET A 129 19.60 12.95 -39.37
N ASP A 130 20.50 13.62 -40.08
CA ASP A 130 21.47 12.94 -40.95
C ASP A 130 22.64 12.32 -40.20
N GLU A 131 22.93 12.77 -38.98
CA GLU A 131 23.88 12.11 -38.08
C GLU A 131 23.23 10.88 -37.43
N ARG A 132 21.95 10.97 -37.03
CA ARG A 132 21.20 9.83 -36.49
C ARG A 132 21.10 8.67 -37.48
N LYS A 133 20.89 8.95 -38.78
CA LYS A 133 20.81 7.92 -39.84
C LYS A 133 22.10 7.12 -40.02
N ARG A 134 23.25 7.65 -39.59
CA ARG A 134 24.55 6.97 -39.70
C ARG A 134 24.77 5.92 -38.61
N VAL A 135 23.93 5.90 -37.58
CA VAL A 135 24.08 4.98 -36.45
C VAL A 135 23.18 3.77 -36.63
N SER A 136 23.78 2.60 -36.78
CA SER A 136 23.09 1.30 -36.68
C SER A 136 23.24 0.74 -35.27
N TRP A 137 22.14 0.29 -34.68
CA TRP A 137 22.12 -0.38 -33.39
C TRP A 137 21.93 -1.88 -33.60
N SER A 138 22.76 -2.70 -32.98
CA SER A 138 22.52 -4.13 -32.79
C SER A 138 22.45 -4.43 -31.29
N ASP A 139 21.53 -5.29 -30.89
CA ASP A 139 21.41 -5.78 -29.51
C ASP A 139 20.97 -7.25 -29.53
N GLU A 140 21.48 -8.02 -28.59
CA GLU A 140 21.14 -9.43 -28.45
C GLU A 140 20.04 -9.56 -27.39
N SER A 141 18.84 -9.97 -27.83
CA SER A 141 17.71 -10.21 -26.92
C SER A 141 17.57 -11.69 -26.60
N ARG A 142 17.59 -12.04 -25.31
CA ARG A 142 17.34 -13.41 -24.84
C ARG A 142 15.85 -13.62 -24.62
N PHE A 143 15.29 -14.64 -25.26
CA PHE A 143 13.90 -15.05 -25.03
C PHE A 143 13.86 -16.24 -24.07
N LEU A 144 12.99 -16.15 -23.05
CA LEU A 144 12.77 -17.23 -22.09
C LEU A 144 11.53 -18.03 -22.51
N ILE A 145 11.66 -19.36 -22.64
CA ILE A 145 10.55 -20.27 -22.93
C ILE A 145 9.55 -20.32 -21.75
N HIS A 146 10.04 -20.15 -20.53
CA HIS A 146 9.22 -20.06 -19.33
C HIS A 146 9.46 -18.72 -18.63
N HIS A 147 8.40 -17.90 -18.51
CA HIS A 147 8.49 -16.62 -17.84
C HIS A 147 8.62 -16.79 -16.33
N ILE A 148 9.73 -16.31 -15.75
CA ILE A 148 9.85 -16.15 -14.29
C ILE A 148 9.00 -14.93 -13.91
N ASP A 149 7.79 -15.20 -13.44
CA ASP A 149 6.71 -14.23 -13.19
C ASP A 149 7.03 -13.14 -12.14
N GLY A 150 8.19 -13.23 -11.47
CA GLY A 150 8.70 -12.17 -10.61
C GLY A 150 7.70 -11.75 -9.51
N ARG A 151 6.85 -12.68 -9.07
CA ARG A 151 5.64 -12.48 -8.24
C ARG A 151 5.88 -11.83 -6.88
N THR A 152 7.13 -11.58 -6.50
CA THR A 152 7.48 -10.95 -5.23
C THR A 152 6.86 -9.57 -5.13
N ARG A 153 5.91 -9.41 -4.21
CA ARG A 153 5.28 -8.14 -3.87
C ARG A 153 5.86 -7.61 -2.57
N VAL A 154 6.16 -6.32 -2.56
CA VAL A 154 6.71 -5.59 -1.40
C VAL A 154 5.70 -4.56 -0.91
N ARG A 155 5.91 -4.03 0.29
CA ARG A 155 5.01 -3.06 0.94
C ARG A 155 5.68 -1.69 0.99
N ARG A 156 5.07 -0.67 0.39
CA ARG A 156 5.68 0.67 0.21
C ARG A 156 4.67 1.79 0.31
N LEU A 157 5.15 2.97 0.70
CA LEU A 157 4.38 4.19 0.57
C LEU A 157 4.31 4.61 -0.91
N PRO A 158 3.28 5.37 -1.32
CA PRO A 158 3.25 6.04 -2.61
C PRO A 158 4.51 6.91 -2.81
N GLY A 159 5.08 6.92 -4.03
CA GLY A 159 6.24 7.77 -4.37
C GLY A 159 7.62 7.18 -4.04
N GLU A 160 7.71 6.13 -3.20
CA GLU A 160 9.00 5.54 -2.80
C GLU A 160 9.64 4.60 -3.86
N GLN A 161 9.07 4.52 -5.06
CA GLN A 161 9.41 3.50 -6.04
C GLN A 161 10.86 3.57 -6.51
N LEU A 162 11.35 4.78 -6.77
CA LEU A 162 12.68 5.04 -7.35
C LEU A 162 13.77 5.29 -6.30
N LEU A 163 13.45 5.19 -5.01
CA LEU A 163 14.47 5.31 -3.97
C LEU A 163 15.54 4.23 -4.16
N PRO A 164 16.84 4.52 -4.03
CA PRO A 164 17.90 3.53 -4.22
C PRO A 164 17.72 2.26 -3.38
N THR A 165 17.27 2.43 -2.12
CA THR A 165 16.96 1.33 -1.19
C THR A 165 15.77 0.47 -1.62
N CYS A 166 14.90 1.02 -2.46
CA CYS A 166 13.69 0.40 -2.99
C CYS A 166 13.89 -0.20 -4.39
N THR A 167 14.92 0.21 -5.12
CA THR A 167 15.26 -0.44 -6.39
C THR A 167 15.94 -1.78 -6.15
N ALA A 168 15.65 -2.77 -6.99
CA ALA A 168 16.39 -4.02 -7.03
C ALA A 168 17.31 -4.00 -8.25
N GLY A 169 18.59 -4.29 -8.01
CA GLY A 169 19.54 -4.42 -9.09
C GLY A 169 19.22 -5.62 -9.95
N HIS A 170 19.17 -5.42 -11.26
CA HIS A 170 19.21 -6.51 -12.21
C HIS A 170 20.63 -6.62 -12.76
N THR A 171 21.32 -7.71 -12.45
CA THR A 171 22.54 -8.11 -13.14
C THR A 171 22.11 -8.93 -14.35
N GLN A 172 22.65 -8.63 -15.52
CA GLN A 172 22.47 -9.47 -16.70
C GLN A 172 22.96 -10.89 -16.35
N ALA A 173 22.09 -11.88 -16.46
CA ALA A 173 22.41 -13.26 -16.10
C ALA A 173 23.30 -13.88 -17.19
N ASP A 174 24.42 -14.49 -16.79
CA ASP A 174 25.43 -15.08 -17.70
C ASP A 174 25.12 -16.53 -18.15
N GLY A 175 23.85 -16.99 -18.17
CA GLY A 175 23.59 -18.36 -18.61
C GLY A 175 22.12 -18.72 -18.81
N GLY A 176 21.84 -19.53 -19.85
CA GLY A 176 20.58 -20.26 -20.03
C GLY A 176 19.52 -19.67 -20.97
N GLY A 177 19.91 -19.01 -22.07
CA GLY A 177 18.97 -18.54 -23.09
C GLY A 177 19.48 -18.83 -24.50
N ILE A 178 18.55 -19.16 -25.41
CA ILE A 178 18.84 -19.31 -26.84
C ILE A 178 19.10 -17.91 -27.42
N MET A 179 20.18 -17.76 -28.17
CA MET A 179 20.50 -16.55 -28.95
C MET A 179 20.07 -16.79 -30.40
N LEU A 180 19.43 -15.81 -31.02
CA LEU A 180 19.14 -15.77 -32.46
C LEU A 180 19.93 -14.61 -33.09
#